data_AF-A0A6P0WSU6-F1
#
_entry.id   AF-A0A6P0WSU6-F1
#
_cell.length_a   1.000
_cell.length_b   1.000
_cell.length_c   1.000
_cell.angle_alpha   90.00
_cell.angle_beta   90.00
_cell.angle_gamma   90.00
#
_symmetry.space_group_name_H-M   'P 1'
#
loop_
_entity.id
_entity.type
_entity.pdbx_description
1 polymer ?
#
loop_
_entity_poly.entity_id
_entity_poly.type
_entity_poly.pdbx_seq_one_letter_code
_entity_poly.pdbx_strand_id
1 'polypeptide(L)'
;LRVRGANLNRVETNVINFIRLRDRLGIPCQVRTLFVRNQDVTTEEEEMFRERWLTKADGVLILNLAEYQATNMRLSKSNDILEASLQHYRQQAQGRWACLFPFMEMAVLPDGRIYYCIETLFRLGFDQDLASLGDYHQQTLQDIWSGDLFNQLRRDLILNQLEGRSACKNCDMWKSQVVSRVPQHRLQVTQTTVTEIYQRRL
;
A
#
# COMPACT_ATOMS: atom_id res chain seq x y z
N LEU A 1 -1.37 -25.78 4.99
CA LEU A 1 -2.09 -24.50 5.14
C LEU A 1 -3.02 -24.58 6.34
N ARG A 2 -2.78 -23.78 7.39
CA ARG A 2 -3.67 -23.68 8.56
C ARG A 2 -4.75 -22.64 8.27
N VAL A 3 -6.02 -23.04 8.36
CA VAL A 3 -7.18 -22.13 8.16
C VAL A 3 -7.57 -21.51 9.50
N ARG A 4 -7.37 -20.20 9.65
CA ARG A 4 -7.60 -19.44 10.90
C ARG A 4 -9.00 -18.83 10.95
N GLY A 5 -10.01 -19.63 10.63
CA GLY A 5 -11.43 -19.21 10.54
C GLY A 5 -11.96 -19.10 9.11
N ALA A 6 -13.23 -18.71 8.98
CA ALA A 6 -14.00 -18.70 7.73
C ALA A 6 -14.00 -20.05 6.98
N ASN A 7 -14.69 -20.10 5.83
CA ASN A 7 -14.72 -21.28 4.97
C ASN A 7 -13.85 -21.03 3.74
N LEU A 8 -12.59 -21.52 3.78
CA LEU A 8 -11.63 -21.34 2.69
C LEU A 8 -12.17 -21.86 1.35
N ASN A 9 -12.81 -23.02 1.33
CA ASN A 9 -13.37 -23.60 0.10
C ASN A 9 -14.42 -22.69 -0.54
N ARG A 10 -15.28 -22.05 0.28
CA ARG A 10 -16.26 -21.08 -0.20
C ARG A 10 -15.59 -19.85 -0.80
N VAL A 11 -14.59 -19.29 -0.12
CA VAL A 11 -13.82 -18.13 -0.62
C VAL A 11 -13.16 -18.46 -1.96
N GLU A 12 -12.46 -19.59 -2.03
CA GLU A 12 -11.78 -20.01 -3.25
C GLU A 12 -12.74 -20.26 -4.42
N THR A 13 -13.85 -20.96 -4.14
CA THR A 13 -14.88 -21.22 -5.16
C THR A 13 -15.44 -19.91 -5.71
N ASN A 14 -15.71 -18.93 -4.84
CA ASN A 14 -16.21 -17.62 -5.26
C ASN A 14 -15.19 -16.88 -6.14
N VAL A 15 -13.92 -16.86 -5.75
CA VAL A 15 -12.86 -16.22 -6.55
C VAL A 15 -12.71 -16.90 -7.91
N ILE A 16 -12.70 -18.24 -7.96
CA ILE A 16 -12.59 -19.00 -9.22
C ILE A 16 -13.80 -18.74 -10.12
N ASN A 17 -15.01 -18.72 -9.55
CA ASN A 17 -16.23 -18.42 -10.31
C ASN A 17 -16.21 -16.99 -10.87
N PHE A 18 -15.70 -16.02 -10.10
CA PHE A 18 -15.51 -14.65 -10.57
C PHE A 18 -14.50 -14.56 -11.73
N ILE A 19 -13.36 -15.25 -11.62
CA ILE A 19 -12.36 -15.31 -12.69
C ILE A 19 -12.97 -15.91 -13.96
N ARG A 20 -13.67 -17.04 -13.86
CA ARG A 20 -14.38 -17.66 -14.99
C ARG A 20 -15.41 -16.74 -15.63
N LEU A 21 -16.16 -16.00 -14.81
CA LEU A 21 -17.13 -15.02 -15.29
C LEU A 21 -16.44 -13.92 -16.10
N ARG A 22 -15.37 -13.35 -15.56
CA ARG A 22 -14.55 -12.31 -16.19
C ARG A 22 -13.95 -12.80 -17.51
N ASP A 23 -13.38 -14.01 -17.53
CA ASP A 23 -12.79 -14.61 -18.74
C ASP A 23 -13.85 -14.86 -19.82
N ARG A 24 -15.02 -15.42 -19.44
CA ARG A 24 -16.14 -15.65 -20.36
C ARG A 24 -16.67 -14.36 -20.98
N LEU A 25 -16.64 -13.26 -20.24
CA LEU A 25 -17.10 -11.95 -20.71
C LEU A 25 -16.01 -11.19 -21.48
N GLY A 26 -14.76 -11.68 -21.51
CA GLY A 26 -13.65 -10.98 -22.18
C GLY A 26 -13.32 -9.62 -21.58
N ILE A 27 -13.59 -9.42 -20.28
CA ILE A 27 -13.41 -8.12 -19.63
C ILE A 27 -11.93 -7.93 -19.25
N PRO A 28 -11.30 -6.79 -19.60
CA PRO A 28 -9.94 -6.45 -19.21
C PRO A 28 -9.89 -6.01 -17.73
N CYS A 29 -10.14 -6.96 -16.83
CA CYS A 29 -10.04 -6.82 -15.38
C CYS A 29 -8.89 -7.70 -14.90
N GLN A 30 -8.17 -7.31 -13.85
CA GLN A 30 -7.17 -8.14 -13.19
C GLN A 30 -7.68 -8.61 -11.82
N VAL A 31 -7.51 -9.89 -11.52
CA VAL A 31 -7.82 -10.49 -10.24
C VAL A 31 -6.53 -10.92 -9.57
N ARG A 32 -6.28 -10.38 -8.39
CA ARG A 32 -5.11 -10.71 -7.59
C ARG A 32 -5.56 -11.18 -6.21
N THR A 33 -4.76 -12.04 -5.60
CA THR A 33 -4.99 -12.50 -4.23
C THR A 33 -3.92 -11.98 -3.29
N LEU A 34 -4.32 -11.59 -2.08
CA LEU A 34 -3.45 -10.99 -1.09
C LEU A 34 -3.21 -11.96 0.07
N PHE A 35 -1.96 -12.09 0.47
CA PHE A 35 -1.53 -12.73 1.70
C PHE A 35 -0.90 -11.69 2.61
N VAL A 36 -1.29 -11.69 3.88
CA VAL A 36 -0.68 -10.82 4.90
C VAL A 36 0.16 -11.70 5.81
N ARG A 37 1.43 -11.33 6.01
CA ARG A 37 2.37 -11.96 6.96
C ARG A 37 1.95 -11.69 8.40
N ASN A 38 0.78 -12.19 8.78
CA ASN A 38 0.17 -11.98 10.08
C ASN A 38 0.92 -12.80 11.17
N GLN A 39 0.57 -12.58 12.44
CA GLN A 39 1.15 -13.32 13.55
C GLN A 39 0.99 -14.84 13.34
N ASP A 40 2.02 -15.60 13.74
CA ASP A 40 2.10 -17.06 13.66
C ASP A 40 2.00 -17.67 12.25
N VAL A 41 2.27 -16.90 11.20
CA VAL A 41 2.37 -17.42 9.83
C VAL A 41 3.80 -17.88 9.53
N THR A 42 3.95 -19.08 8.96
CA THR A 42 5.27 -19.61 8.57
C THR A 42 5.59 -19.30 7.10
N THR A 43 6.88 -19.32 6.76
CA THR A 43 7.34 -19.15 5.36
C THR A 43 6.72 -20.22 4.45
N GLU A 44 6.58 -21.46 4.93
CA GLU A 44 5.96 -22.54 4.16
C GLU A 44 4.49 -22.25 3.85
N GLU A 45 3.73 -21.64 4.78
CA GLU A 45 2.34 -21.24 4.51
C GLU A 45 2.24 -20.16 3.43
N GLU A 46 3.17 -19.19 3.45
CA GLU A 46 3.28 -18.15 2.43
C GLU A 46 3.59 -18.76 1.05
N GLU A 47 4.56 -19.66 0.98
CA GLU A 47 4.94 -20.35 -0.27
C GLU A 47 3.78 -21.18 -0.82
N MET A 48 3.13 -21.97 0.03
CA MET A 48 1.94 -22.74 -0.34
C MET A 48 0.83 -21.83 -0.89
N PHE A 49 0.58 -20.67 -0.26
CA PHE A 49 -0.42 -19.72 -0.75
C PHE A 49 -0.02 -19.16 -2.12
N ARG A 50 1.23 -18.72 -2.25
CA ARG A 50 1.77 -18.13 -3.48
C ARG A 50 1.64 -19.09 -4.66
N GLU A 51 2.11 -20.32 -4.50
CA GLU A 51 2.05 -21.34 -5.56
C GLU A 51 0.60 -21.69 -5.92
N ARG A 52 -0.26 -21.85 -4.90
CA ARG A 52 -1.67 -22.19 -5.09
C ARG A 52 -2.43 -21.15 -5.89
N TRP A 53 -2.12 -19.86 -5.73
CA TRP A 53 -2.83 -18.77 -6.37
C TRP A 53 -2.19 -18.26 -7.65
N LEU A 54 -0.87 -18.33 -7.79
CA LEU A 54 -0.19 -17.98 -9.03
C LEU A 54 -0.61 -18.86 -10.20
N THR A 55 -1.17 -20.05 -9.96
CA THR A 55 -1.73 -20.92 -11.00
C THR A 55 -3.14 -20.51 -11.46
N LYS A 56 -3.87 -19.69 -10.68
CA LYS A 56 -5.31 -19.39 -10.87
C LYS A 56 -5.63 -17.92 -11.09
N ALA A 57 -4.90 -17.02 -10.44
CA ALA A 57 -5.10 -15.58 -10.48
C ALA A 57 -4.01 -14.88 -11.32
N ASP A 58 -4.23 -13.62 -11.68
CA ASP A 58 -3.28 -12.84 -12.49
C ASP A 58 -2.03 -12.44 -11.70
N GLY A 59 -2.15 -12.38 -10.38
CA GLY A 59 -1.03 -12.15 -9.49
C GLY A 59 -1.33 -12.45 -8.03
N VAL A 60 -0.26 -12.52 -7.25
CA VAL A 60 -0.27 -12.70 -5.81
C VAL A 60 0.46 -11.52 -5.16
N LEU A 61 -0.15 -10.93 -4.14
CA LEU A 61 0.47 -9.92 -3.31
C LEU A 61 0.80 -10.54 -1.95
N ILE A 62 2.00 -10.28 -1.46
CA ILE A 62 2.42 -10.58 -0.10
C ILE A 62 2.66 -9.25 0.62
N LEU A 63 2.01 -9.05 1.75
CA LEU A 63 2.06 -7.81 2.54
C LEU A 63 2.73 -8.07 3.89
N ASN A 64 3.72 -7.24 4.23
CA ASN A 64 4.26 -7.20 5.59
C ASN A 64 3.19 -6.66 6.55
N LEU A 65 3.06 -7.26 7.73
CA LEU A 65 2.12 -6.79 8.73
C LEU A 65 2.54 -5.39 9.21
N ALA A 66 1.58 -4.48 9.14
CA ALA A 66 1.65 -3.17 9.76
C ALA A 66 1.32 -3.31 11.26
N GLU A 67 2.24 -2.87 12.11
CA GLU A 67 2.02 -2.71 13.54
C GLU A 67 1.82 -1.23 13.86
N TYR A 68 0.80 -0.93 14.66
CA TYR A 68 0.52 0.43 15.09
C TYR A 68 1.23 0.71 16.41
N GLN A 69 2.14 1.69 16.39
CA GLN A 69 2.84 2.13 17.59
C GLN A 69 2.58 3.62 17.82
N ALA A 70 1.65 3.93 18.73
CA ALA A 70 1.28 5.23 19.33
C ALA A 70 0.94 6.41 18.39
N THR A 71 1.63 6.58 17.27
CA THR A 71 1.53 7.75 16.39
C THR A 71 1.55 7.42 14.90
N ASN A 72 2.17 6.33 14.45
CA ASN A 72 2.19 5.96 13.02
C ASN A 72 2.21 4.44 12.82
N MET A 73 1.89 4.01 11.60
CA MET A 73 2.14 2.66 11.12
C MET A 73 3.65 2.40 11.08
N ARG A 74 4.06 1.29 11.68
CA ARG A 74 5.40 0.75 11.53
C ARG A 74 5.31 -0.63 10.90
N LEU A 75 6.27 -0.93 10.05
CA LEU A 75 6.38 -2.27 9.51
C LEU A 75 7.12 -3.12 10.55
N SER A 76 6.54 -4.24 10.94
CA SER A 76 7.22 -5.21 11.82
C SER A 76 8.46 -5.80 11.12
N LYS A 77 8.41 -5.87 9.78
CA LYS A 77 9.51 -6.25 8.89
C LYS A 77 9.45 -5.42 7.60
N SER A 78 10.60 -4.96 7.13
CA SER A 78 10.77 -4.41 5.77
C SER A 78 11.38 -5.45 4.84
N ASN A 79 11.22 -5.27 3.53
CA ASN A 79 11.87 -6.13 2.54
C ASN A 79 13.35 -5.74 2.39
N ASP A 80 14.25 -6.56 2.93
CA ASP A 80 15.70 -6.30 2.99
C ASP A 80 16.37 -6.08 1.63
N ILE A 81 15.78 -6.62 0.56
CA ILE A 81 16.26 -6.47 -0.83
C ILE A 81 16.38 -4.99 -1.23
N LEU A 82 15.61 -4.11 -0.59
CA LEU A 82 15.64 -2.67 -0.88
C LEU A 82 16.64 -1.88 -0.04
N GLU A 83 17.29 -2.46 0.98
CA GLU A 83 18.14 -1.71 1.92
C GLU A 83 19.29 -0.99 1.22
N ALA A 84 19.96 -1.64 0.26
CA ALA A 84 21.01 -0.99 -0.53
C ALA A 84 20.48 0.21 -1.33
N SER A 85 19.29 0.09 -1.92
CA SER A 85 18.65 1.18 -2.67
C SER A 85 18.20 2.30 -1.75
N LEU A 86 17.58 1.97 -0.62
CA LEU A 86 17.18 2.93 0.42
C LEU A 86 18.39 3.71 0.95
N GLN A 87 19.50 3.01 1.24
CA GLN A 87 20.74 3.64 1.68
C GLN A 87 21.30 4.59 0.62
N HIS A 88 21.32 4.16 -0.65
CA HIS A 88 21.74 4.99 -1.77
C HIS A 88 20.91 6.29 -1.85
N TYR A 89 19.58 6.19 -1.89
CA TYR A 89 18.71 7.37 -1.98
C TYR A 89 18.80 8.26 -0.73
N ARG A 90 18.93 7.67 0.47
CA ARG A 90 19.13 8.43 1.71
C ARG A 90 20.42 9.23 1.68
N GLN A 91 21.50 8.67 1.14
CA GLN A 91 22.77 9.38 0.98
C GLN A 91 22.65 10.53 -0.01
N GLN A 92 22.02 10.29 -1.18
CA GLN A 92 21.82 11.33 -2.19
C GLN A 92 20.94 12.49 -1.69
N ALA A 93 19.88 12.16 -0.94
CA ALA A 93 18.96 13.14 -0.37
C ALA A 93 19.47 13.78 0.93
N GLN A 94 20.64 13.38 1.43
CA GLN A 94 21.16 13.79 2.75
C GLN A 94 20.18 13.54 3.90
N GLY A 95 19.44 12.44 3.83
CA GLY A 95 18.42 12.07 4.81
C GLY A 95 17.09 11.68 4.16
N ARG A 96 16.01 12.36 4.56
CA ARG A 96 14.66 12.10 4.07
C ARG A 96 14.40 12.83 2.75
N TRP A 97 13.80 12.15 1.78
CA TRP A 97 13.28 12.78 0.55
C TRP A 97 11.77 13.02 0.64
N ALA A 98 11.25 13.86 -0.26
CA ALA A 98 9.85 14.23 -0.31
C ALA A 98 8.96 13.00 -0.54
N CYS A 99 7.89 12.87 0.26
CA CYS A 99 6.91 11.81 0.04
C CYS A 99 6.02 12.14 -1.18
N LEU A 100 5.97 11.27 -2.18
CA LEU A 100 5.17 11.47 -3.38
C LEU A 100 3.67 11.15 -3.22
N PHE A 101 3.21 10.48 -2.16
CA PHE A 101 1.78 10.13 -2.04
C PHE A 101 0.84 11.34 -2.19
N PRO A 102 1.08 12.49 -1.51
CA PRO A 102 0.19 13.65 -1.67
C PRO A 102 0.26 14.34 -3.05
N PHE A 103 1.13 13.88 -3.94
CA PHE A 103 1.23 14.30 -5.34
C PHE A 103 0.57 13.32 -6.32
N MET A 104 0.26 12.10 -5.87
CA MET A 104 -0.26 11.02 -6.73
C MET A 104 -1.66 10.59 -6.34
N GLU A 105 -2.04 10.72 -5.08
CA GLU A 105 -3.30 10.22 -4.55
C GLU A 105 -3.96 11.17 -3.53
N MET A 106 -5.28 11.08 -3.48
CA MET A 106 -6.12 11.57 -2.38
C MET A 106 -7.01 10.42 -1.91
N ALA A 107 -7.34 10.42 -0.63
CA ALA A 107 -8.29 9.48 -0.05
C ALA A 107 -9.62 10.20 0.19
N VAL A 108 -10.67 9.69 -0.45
CA VAL A 108 -12.03 10.24 -0.35
C VAL A 108 -12.84 9.36 0.61
N LEU A 109 -13.29 9.92 1.73
CA LEU A 109 -14.18 9.20 2.65
C LEU A 109 -15.64 9.34 2.25
N PRO A 110 -16.54 8.42 2.64
CA PRO A 110 -17.96 8.53 2.32
C PRO A 110 -18.63 9.80 2.86
N ASP A 111 -18.09 10.40 3.92
CA ASP A 111 -18.68 11.53 4.66
C ASP A 111 -18.19 12.91 4.20
N GLY A 112 -17.57 13.02 3.03
CA GLY A 112 -17.10 14.30 2.49
C GLY A 112 -15.60 14.51 2.66
N ARG A 113 -15.02 14.00 3.75
CA ARG A 113 -13.66 14.34 4.15
C ARG A 113 -12.60 13.79 3.20
N ILE A 114 -11.56 14.59 2.96
CA ILE A 114 -10.43 14.28 2.08
C ILE A 114 -9.13 14.16 2.88
N TYR A 115 -8.43 13.06 2.68
CA TYR A 115 -7.10 12.80 3.23
C TYR A 115 -6.10 12.53 2.09
N TYR A 116 -4.82 12.30 2.42
CA TYR A 116 -3.72 12.47 1.45
C TYR A 116 -2.75 11.29 1.33
N CYS A 117 -2.95 10.24 2.12
CA CYS A 117 -2.26 8.96 1.94
C CYS A 117 -2.90 7.85 2.77
N ILE A 118 -2.50 6.60 2.51
CA ILE A 118 -2.91 5.44 3.31
C ILE A 118 -2.59 5.57 4.82
N GLU A 119 -1.46 6.20 5.18
CA GLU A 119 -1.11 6.43 6.60
C GLU A 119 -2.17 7.27 7.32
N THR A 120 -2.65 8.34 6.67
CA THR A 120 -3.67 9.20 7.26
C THR A 120 -4.99 8.46 7.46
N LEU A 121 -5.36 7.57 6.54
CA LEU A 121 -6.57 6.76 6.69
C LEU A 121 -6.50 5.83 7.90
N PHE A 122 -5.36 5.20 8.12
CA PHE A 122 -5.19 4.34 9.29
C PHE A 122 -5.21 5.11 10.59
N ARG A 123 -4.59 6.30 10.62
CA ARG A 123 -4.58 7.18 11.78
C ARG A 123 -5.98 7.61 12.22
N LEU A 124 -6.97 7.70 11.33
CA LEU A 124 -8.34 8.03 11.72
C LEU A 124 -8.95 7.09 12.77
N GLY A 125 -8.44 5.86 12.89
CA GLY A 125 -8.89 4.92 13.91
C GLY A 125 -8.49 5.29 15.34
N PHE A 126 -7.48 6.14 15.54
CA PHE A 126 -6.88 6.41 16.84
C PHE A 126 -6.38 7.85 17.06
N ASP A 127 -6.28 8.64 16.00
CA ASP A 127 -5.88 10.05 16.00
C ASP A 127 -7.10 10.92 15.70
N GLN A 128 -7.71 11.46 16.76
CA GLN A 128 -8.92 12.28 16.66
C GLN A 128 -8.63 13.70 16.16
N ASP A 129 -7.36 14.13 16.19
CA ASP A 129 -6.95 15.50 15.84
C ASP A 129 -6.51 15.63 14.37
N LEU A 130 -6.61 14.54 13.59
CA LEU A 130 -6.18 14.54 12.19
C LEU A 130 -7.16 15.30 11.29
N ALA A 131 -6.79 16.53 10.96
CA ALA A 131 -7.57 17.41 10.09
C ALA A 131 -7.68 16.86 8.65
N SER A 132 -8.89 16.94 8.12
CA SER A 132 -9.17 16.77 6.69
C SER A 132 -8.54 17.90 5.87
N LEU A 133 -8.14 17.62 4.63
CA LEU A 133 -7.65 18.64 3.67
C LEU A 133 -8.75 19.21 2.78
N GLY A 134 -9.99 18.76 2.93
CA GLY A 134 -11.13 19.29 2.19
C GLY A 134 -12.43 18.55 2.48
N ASP A 135 -13.51 19.03 1.85
CA ASP A 135 -14.82 18.40 1.90
C ASP A 135 -15.44 18.42 0.49
N TYR A 136 -15.62 17.24 -0.12
CA TYR A 136 -16.17 17.16 -1.48
C TYR A 136 -17.67 17.50 -1.56
N HIS A 137 -18.35 17.64 -0.42
CA HIS A 137 -19.70 18.20 -0.38
C HIS A 137 -19.71 19.72 -0.58
N GLN A 138 -18.59 20.41 -0.33
CA GLN A 138 -18.47 21.88 -0.44
C GLN A 138 -17.62 22.34 -1.62
N GLN A 139 -16.68 21.51 -2.07
CA GLN A 139 -15.69 21.84 -3.10
C GLN A 139 -15.57 20.70 -4.11
N THR A 140 -15.16 20.99 -5.34
CA THR A 140 -14.83 19.89 -6.27
C THR A 140 -13.52 19.22 -5.85
N LEU A 141 -13.32 17.95 -6.20
CA LEU A 141 -12.05 17.26 -5.94
C LEU A 141 -10.87 17.97 -6.59
N GLN A 142 -11.09 18.62 -7.75
CA GLN A 142 -10.08 19.43 -8.42
C GLN A 142 -9.69 20.64 -7.58
N ASP A 143 -10.68 21.38 -7.04
CA ASP A 143 -10.43 22.56 -6.19
C ASP A 143 -9.67 22.17 -4.91
N ILE A 144 -10.04 21.05 -4.29
CA ILE A 144 -9.35 20.52 -3.11
C ILE A 144 -7.90 20.15 -3.47
N TRP A 145 -7.70 19.42 -4.57
CA TRP A 145 -6.39 18.96 -5.01
C TRP A 145 -5.41 20.09 -5.32
N SER A 146 -5.89 21.15 -5.98
CA SER A 146 -5.09 22.35 -6.29
C SER A 146 -5.17 23.44 -5.22
N GLY A 147 -5.88 23.20 -4.12
CA GLY A 147 -6.12 24.16 -3.06
C GLY A 147 -4.94 24.33 -2.09
N ASP A 148 -5.06 25.33 -1.24
CA ASP A 148 -3.97 25.77 -0.34
C ASP A 148 -3.50 24.68 0.61
N LEU A 149 -4.42 23.87 1.16
CA LEU A 149 -4.08 22.82 2.13
C LEU A 149 -3.19 21.73 1.49
N PHE A 150 -3.52 21.27 0.29
CA PHE A 150 -2.71 20.29 -0.45
C PHE A 150 -1.39 20.92 -0.90
N ASN A 151 -1.41 22.13 -1.43
CA ASN A 151 -0.19 22.82 -1.88
C ASN A 151 0.77 23.07 -0.71
N GLN A 152 0.26 23.46 0.46
CA GLN A 152 1.06 23.62 1.66
C GLN A 152 1.64 22.28 2.12
N LEU A 153 0.85 21.21 2.15
CA LEU A 153 1.36 19.87 2.48
C LEU A 153 2.50 19.45 1.54
N ARG A 154 2.31 19.60 0.23
CA ARG A 154 3.32 19.28 -0.78
C ARG A 154 4.59 20.11 -0.59
N ARG A 155 4.45 21.40 -0.31
CA ARG A 155 5.57 22.31 -0.01
C ARG A 155 6.33 21.85 1.23
N ASP A 156 5.63 21.54 2.32
CA ASP A 156 6.25 21.08 3.57
C ASP A 156 7.02 19.78 3.36
N LEU A 157 6.50 18.87 2.52
CA LEU A 157 7.17 17.61 2.18
C LEU A 157 8.43 17.83 1.32
N ILE A 158 8.38 18.74 0.35
CA ILE A 158 9.54 19.10 -0.49
C ILE A 158 10.64 19.74 0.37
N LEU A 159 10.26 20.63 1.28
CA LEU A 159 11.19 21.35 2.14
C LEU A 159 11.58 20.59 3.42
N ASN A 160 11.06 19.37 3.62
CA ASN A 160 11.20 18.59 4.86
C ASN A 160 10.80 19.35 6.13
N GLN A 161 9.83 20.27 6.06
CA GLN A 161 9.32 21.08 7.17
C GLN A 161 8.18 20.33 7.90
N LEU A 162 8.52 19.25 8.61
CA LEU A 162 7.53 18.30 9.13
C LEU A 162 7.10 18.52 10.58
N GLU A 163 7.63 19.52 11.28
CA GLU A 163 7.34 19.76 12.70
C GLU A 163 5.84 19.93 12.99
N GLY A 164 5.11 20.64 12.12
CA GLY A 164 3.65 20.79 12.21
C GLY A 164 2.85 19.65 11.56
N ARG A 165 3.49 18.60 11.06
CA ARG A 165 2.87 17.50 10.30
C ARG A 165 2.97 16.21 11.09
N SER A 166 2.14 16.06 12.12
CA SER A 166 2.12 14.90 13.03
C SER A 166 2.04 13.55 12.30
N ALA A 167 1.23 13.47 11.23
CA ALA A 167 1.09 12.31 10.34
C ALA A 167 2.31 12.00 9.48
N CYS A 168 3.20 12.97 9.25
CA CYS A 168 4.32 12.82 8.33
C CYS A 168 5.68 12.74 9.03
N LYS A 169 5.85 13.45 10.16
CA LYS A 169 7.13 13.65 10.86
C LYS A 169 7.87 12.34 11.15
N ASN A 170 7.16 11.35 11.69
CA ASN A 170 7.71 10.06 12.08
C ASN A 170 7.18 8.90 11.22
N CYS A 171 6.60 9.20 10.05
CA CYS A 171 6.06 8.20 9.14
C CYS A 171 7.18 7.62 8.27
N ASP A 172 7.15 6.31 8.00
CA ASP A 172 8.11 5.59 7.14
C ASP A 172 7.60 5.34 5.71
N MET A 173 6.34 5.67 5.41
CA MET A 173 5.73 5.40 4.10
C MET A 173 6.38 6.12 2.93
N TRP A 174 7.11 7.21 3.17
CA TRP A 174 7.92 7.88 2.13
C TRP A 174 8.99 6.95 1.52
N LYS A 175 9.45 5.93 2.26
CA LYS A 175 10.39 4.92 1.77
C LYS A 175 9.77 3.95 0.76
N SER A 176 8.45 3.75 0.82
CA SER A 176 7.73 2.76 0.01
C SER A 176 7.68 3.08 -1.49
N GLN A 177 8.14 4.28 -1.87
CA GLN A 177 8.27 4.71 -3.27
C GLN A 177 9.53 4.17 -3.94
N VAL A 178 10.46 3.58 -3.19
CA VAL A 178 11.56 2.81 -3.76
C VAL A 178 11.01 1.44 -4.17
N VAL A 179 11.07 1.17 -5.47
CA VAL A 179 10.51 -0.04 -6.08
C VAL A 179 11.60 -0.80 -6.80
N SER A 180 11.72 -2.09 -6.48
CA SER A 180 12.50 -3.05 -7.27
C SER A 180 11.56 -3.83 -8.19
N ARG A 181 11.98 -4.06 -9.43
CA ARG A 181 11.26 -4.88 -10.40
C ARG A 181 12.23 -5.87 -11.01
N VAL A 182 12.06 -7.14 -10.69
CA VAL A 182 12.97 -8.20 -11.11
C VAL A 182 12.21 -9.22 -11.98
N PRO A 183 12.74 -9.57 -13.16
CA PRO A 183 12.31 -10.76 -13.89
C PRO A 183 12.59 -12.02 -13.07
N GLN A 184 11.59 -12.86 -12.84
CA GLN A 184 11.81 -14.20 -12.29
C GLN A 184 11.08 -15.23 -13.13
N HIS A 185 11.81 -15.86 -14.05
CA HIS A 185 11.24 -16.83 -15.01
C HIS A 185 10.05 -16.23 -15.79
N ARG A 186 8.85 -16.82 -15.65
CA ARG A 186 7.60 -16.37 -16.28
C ARG A 186 6.86 -15.28 -15.47
N LEU A 187 7.46 -14.82 -14.37
CA LEU A 187 6.90 -13.82 -13.48
C LEU A 187 7.68 -12.50 -13.55
N GLN A 188 6.97 -11.42 -13.28
CA GLN A 188 7.54 -10.16 -12.84
C GLN A 188 7.29 -10.03 -11.34
N VAL A 189 8.36 -9.85 -10.58
CA VAL A 189 8.29 -9.59 -9.13
C VAL A 189 8.54 -8.11 -8.91
N THR A 190 7.57 -7.42 -8.32
CA THR A 190 7.68 -6.03 -7.91
C THR A 190 7.72 -5.96 -6.39
N GLN A 191 8.72 -5.30 -5.83
CA GLN A 191 8.91 -5.22 -4.38
C GLN A 191 9.01 -3.76 -3.95
N THR A 192 8.26 -3.40 -2.92
CA THR A 192 8.39 -2.16 -2.15
C THR A 192 8.87 -2.52 -0.75
N THR A 193 9.02 -1.53 0.13
CA THR A 193 9.36 -1.81 1.54
C THR A 193 8.25 -2.58 2.28
N VAL A 194 7.01 -2.51 1.77
CA VAL A 194 5.81 -3.04 2.41
C VAL A 194 5.27 -4.30 1.72
N THR A 195 5.45 -4.41 0.39
CA THR A 195 4.71 -5.36 -0.43
C THR A 195 5.62 -6.07 -1.42
N GLU A 196 5.32 -7.33 -1.69
CA GLU A 196 5.83 -8.08 -2.84
C GLU A 196 4.66 -8.44 -3.75
N ILE A 197 4.80 -8.21 -5.05
CA ILE A 197 3.78 -8.46 -6.06
C ILE A 197 4.37 -9.41 -7.09
N TYR A 198 3.82 -10.61 -7.16
CA TYR A 198 4.16 -11.64 -8.13
C TYR A 198 3.09 -11.62 -9.22
N GLN A 199 3.45 -11.25 -10.45
CA GLN A 199 2.52 -11.18 -11.56
C GLN A 199 3.03 -11.97 -12.76
N ARG A 200 2.14 -12.64 -13.49
CA ARG A 200 2.52 -13.28 -14.75
C ARG A 200 2.85 -12.22 -15.80
N ARG A 201 3.89 -12.46 -16.58
CA ARG A 201 4.19 -11.66 -17.77
C ARG A 201 3.17 -12.02 -18.85
N LEU A 202 2.43 -11.03 -19.33
CA LEU A 202 1.56 -11.13 -20.51
C LEU A 202 2.44 -11.25 -21.77
#